data_AF-A0A1F9L5Z7-F1
#
_entry.id   AF-A0A1F9L5Z7-F1
#
_cell.length_a   1.000
_cell.length_b   1.000
_cell.length_c   1.000
_cell.angle_alpha   90.00
_cell.angle_beta   90.00
_cell.angle_gamma   90.00
#
_symmetry.space_group_name_H-M   'P 1'
#
loop_
_entity.id
_entity.type
_entity.pdbx_description
1 polymer ?
#
loop_
_entity_poly.entity_id
_entity_poly.type
_entity_poly.pdbx_seq_one_letter_code
_entity_poly.pdbx_strand_id
1 'polypeptide(L)'
;MDIISEATAGLKGTTHSADTLKQKKLREACAGFEALMLKQILSLARQSIPKSGLMDGGYGEEMFQSIHDDQLAQKMAGSKSVGFGDMLYRQLSQAHVPPSPTSKEK
;
A
#
# COMPACT_ATOMS: atom_id res chain seq x y z
N MET A 1 -38.90 41.70 -5.52
CA MET A 1 -37.77 42.58 -5.16
C MET A 1 -36.91 41.82 -4.17
N ASP A 2 -36.06 40.97 -4.76
CA ASP A 2 -34.84 40.40 -4.21
C ASP A 2 -34.01 41.53 -3.54
N ILE A 3 -33.13 41.35 -2.56
CA ILE A 3 -31.89 40.56 -2.58
C ILE A 3 -31.30 40.66 -1.16
N ILE A 4 -31.50 39.71 -0.24
CA ILE A 4 -30.53 39.46 0.87
C ILE A 4 -30.86 38.13 1.59
N SER A 5 -30.39 36.98 1.08
CA SER A 5 -30.36 35.74 1.89
C SER A 5 -29.39 34.65 1.43
N GLU A 6 -28.41 34.92 0.54
CA GLU A 6 -27.66 33.83 -0.08
C GLU A 6 -26.18 34.12 -0.35
N ALA A 7 -25.49 34.75 0.61
CA ALA A 7 -24.04 34.90 0.53
C ALA A 7 -23.40 34.65 1.89
N THR A 8 -23.03 33.39 2.14
CA THR A 8 -21.88 32.96 2.99
C THR A 8 -21.83 31.44 3.19
N ALA A 9 -22.75 30.65 2.64
CA ALA A 9 -22.61 29.20 2.61
C ALA A 9 -21.74 28.77 1.42
N GLY A 10 -20.45 28.49 1.66
CA GLY A 10 -19.72 27.61 0.74
C GLY A 10 -18.23 27.85 0.46
N LEU A 11 -17.43 28.41 1.37
CA LEU A 11 -15.96 28.36 1.23
C LEU A 11 -15.36 27.05 1.81
N LYS A 12 -15.91 25.88 1.44
CA LYS A 12 -15.38 24.58 1.90
C LYS A 12 -15.28 23.58 0.76
N GLY A 13 -14.40 23.85 -0.21
CA GLY A 13 -14.40 23.10 -1.47
C GLY A 13 -13.09 22.97 -2.22
N THR A 14 -11.92 22.98 -1.56
CA THR A 14 -10.63 22.81 -2.30
C THR A 14 -9.58 21.91 -1.65
N THR A 15 -9.72 21.46 -0.40
CA THR A 15 -8.68 20.66 0.26
C THR A 15 -8.82 19.14 0.12
N HIS A 16 -10.00 18.62 -0.23
CA HIS A 16 -10.25 17.17 -0.21
C HIS A 16 -9.55 16.37 -1.34
N SER A 17 -9.37 16.94 -2.53
CA SER A 17 -8.83 16.17 -3.67
C SER A 17 -7.32 15.91 -3.58
N ALA A 18 -6.56 16.86 -3.03
CA ALA A 18 -5.12 16.69 -2.84
C ALA A 18 -4.80 15.64 -1.75
N ASP A 19 -5.61 15.60 -0.68
CA ASP A 19 -5.42 14.65 0.41
C ASP A 19 -5.83 13.23 0.01
N THR A 20 -6.88 13.06 -0.80
CA THR A 20 -7.26 11.73 -1.33
C THR A 20 -6.21 11.17 -2.27
N LEU A 21 -5.61 12.00 -3.14
CA LEU A 21 -4.51 11.59 -4.01
C LEU A 21 -3.27 11.17 -3.21
N LYS A 22 -2.92 11.90 -2.15
CA LYS A 22 -1.80 11.54 -1.24
C LYS A 22 -2.07 10.22 -0.53
N GLN A 23 -3.28 10.02 0.01
CA GLN A 23 -3.68 8.77 0.67
C GLN A 23 -3.62 7.58 -0.29
N LYS A 24 -4.07 7.76 -1.54
CA LYS A 24 -3.98 6.73 -2.58
C LYS A 24 -2.53 6.34 -2.87
N LYS A 25 -1.65 7.32 -3.08
CA LYS A 25 -0.21 7.08 -3.31
C LYS A 25 0.46 6.39 -2.13
N LEU A 26 0.12 6.79 -0.90
CA LEU A 26 0.63 6.14 0.31
C LEU A 26 0.20 4.67 0.37
N ARG A 27 -1.05 4.38 0.04
CA ARG A 27 -1.58 3.01 -0.02
C ARG A 27 -0.89 2.17 -1.10
N GLU A 28 -0.72 2.73 -2.30
CA GLU A 28 0.01 2.07 -3.40
C GLU A 28 1.46 1.76 -3.01
N ALA A 29 2.15 2.70 -2.35
CA ALA A 29 3.51 2.48 -1.86
C ALA A 29 3.57 1.36 -0.79
N CYS A 30 2.62 1.33 0.14
CA CYS A 30 2.55 0.28 1.16
C CYS A 30 2.29 -1.11 0.55
N ALA A 31 1.41 -1.19 -0.46
CA ALA A 31 1.16 -2.43 -1.19
C ALA A 31 2.40 -2.88 -1.99
N GLY A 32 3.12 -1.94 -2.60
CA GLY A 32 4.40 -2.23 -3.27
C GLY A 32 5.46 -2.79 -2.31
N PHE A 33 5.55 -2.23 -1.10
CA PHE A 33 6.43 -2.76 -0.06
C PHE A 33 6.03 -4.18 0.39
N GLU A 34 4.74 -4.42 0.61
CA GLU A 34 4.22 -5.74 0.95
C GLU A 34 4.56 -6.77 -0.13
N ALA A 35 4.46 -6.41 -1.41
CA ALA A 35 4.87 -7.28 -2.51
C ALA A 35 6.37 -7.63 -2.45
N LEU A 36 7.26 -6.67 -2.17
CA LEU A 36 8.69 -6.94 -2.03
C LEU A 36 8.98 -7.89 -0.85
N MET A 37 8.31 -7.68 0.28
CA MET A 37 8.47 -8.52 1.45
C MET A 37 7.96 -9.94 1.19
N LEU A 38 6.82 -10.08 0.50
CA LEU A 38 6.27 -11.38 0.13
C LEU A 38 7.17 -12.13 -0.84
N LYS A 39 7.74 -11.44 -1.84
CA LYS A 39 8.75 -12.03 -2.71
C LYS A 39 9.93 -12.58 -1.89
N GLN A 40 10.40 -11.83 -0.90
CA GLN A 40 11.50 -12.27 -0.03
C GLN A 40 11.10 -13.52 0.78
N ILE A 41 9.90 -13.55 1.35
CA ILE A 41 9.39 -14.71 2.09
C ILE A 41 9.31 -15.94 1.18
N LEU A 42 8.75 -15.78 -0.03
CA LEU A 42 8.63 -16.87 -1.00
C LEU A 42 10.00 -17.42 -1.41
N SER A 43 10.96 -16.53 -1.65
CA SER A 43 12.33 -16.92 -1.97
C SER A 43 13.00 -17.69 -0.83
N LEU A 44 12.90 -17.20 0.41
CA LEU A 44 13.47 -17.85 1.58
C LEU A 44 12.81 -19.21 1.87
N ALA A 45 11.48 -19.29 1.75
CA ALA A 45 10.74 -20.54 1.91
C ALA A 45 11.24 -21.60 0.92
N ARG A 46 11.49 -21.22 -0.34
CA ARG A 46 12.02 -22.13 -1.36
C ARG A 46 13.47 -22.53 -1.09
N GLN A 47 14.32 -21.59 -0.67
CA GLN A 47 15.72 -21.87 -0.29
C GLN A 47 15.82 -22.85 0.90
N SER A 48 14.78 -22.91 1.74
CA SER A 48 14.73 -23.85 2.87
C SER A 48 14.42 -25.30 2.48
N ILE A 49 13.93 -25.53 1.25
CA ILE A 49 13.63 -26.88 0.75
C ILE A 49 14.93 -27.47 0.19
N PRO A 50 15.39 -28.65 0.69
CA PRO A 50 16.58 -29.30 0.17
C PRO A 50 16.41 -29.60 -1.32
N LYS A 51 17.31 -29.09 -2.17
CA LYS A 51 17.33 -29.43 -3.59
C LYS A 51 17.66 -30.90 -3.75
N SER A 52 16.75 -31.68 -4.30
CA SER A 52 16.90 -33.14 -4.45
C SER A 52 17.01 -33.51 -5.92
N GLY A 53 18.22 -33.49 -6.47
CA GLY A 53 18.50 -34.18 -7.74
C GLY A 53 19.55 -33.52 -8.63
N LEU A 54 19.99 -34.30 -9.63
CA LEU A 54 20.93 -33.93 -10.69
C LEU A 54 20.33 -32.95 -11.74
N MET A 55 19.02 -32.68 -11.66
CA MET A 55 18.23 -31.87 -12.61
C MET A 55 17.56 -30.64 -11.97
N ASP A 56 17.82 -30.37 -10.69
CA ASP A 56 17.21 -29.26 -9.93
C ASP A 56 18.17 -28.04 -9.92
N GLY A 57 17.67 -26.85 -10.28
CA GLY A 57 18.45 -25.60 -10.15
C GLY A 57 19.25 -25.16 -11.38
N GLY A 58 18.61 -25.11 -12.55
CA GLY A 58 19.17 -24.45 -13.73
C GLY A 58 18.85 -22.94 -13.81
N TYR A 59 19.68 -22.16 -14.52
CA TYR A 59 19.48 -20.71 -14.70
C TYR A 59 18.10 -20.34 -15.26
N GLY A 60 17.57 -21.15 -16.20
CA GLY A 60 16.24 -20.93 -16.76
C GLY A 60 15.11 -21.15 -15.75
N GLU A 61 15.29 -22.13 -14.86
CA GLU A 61 14.34 -22.39 -13.78
C GLU A 61 14.36 -21.27 -12.74
N GLU A 62 15.55 -20.83 -12.32
CA GLU A 62 15.72 -19.71 -11.38
C GLU A 62 15.10 -18.41 -11.92
N MET A 63 15.31 -18.14 -13.20
CA MET A 63 14.69 -16.99 -13.87
C MET A 63 13.17 -17.10 -13.88
N PHE A 64 12.62 -18.26 -14.26
CA PHE A 64 11.17 -18.48 -14.26
C PHE A 64 10.58 -18.36 -12.85
N GLN A 65 11.23 -18.96 -11.85
CA GLN A 65 10.82 -18.87 -10.45
C GLN A 65 10.84 -17.42 -9.95
N SER A 66 11.86 -16.63 -10.27
CA SER A 66 11.89 -15.21 -9.90
C SER A 66 10.72 -14.44 -10.50
N ILE A 67 10.43 -14.65 -11.79
CA ILE A 67 9.29 -13.99 -12.46
C ILE A 67 7.96 -14.45 -11.85
N HIS A 68 7.85 -15.74 -11.55
CA HIS A 68 6.68 -16.31 -10.90
C HIS A 68 6.44 -15.69 -9.52
N ASP A 69 7.49 -15.59 -8.71
CA ASP A 69 7.44 -15.02 -7.36
C ASP A 69 7.09 -13.53 -7.39
N ASP A 70 7.62 -12.79 -8.37
CA ASP A 70 7.25 -11.38 -8.58
C ASP A 70 5.75 -11.22 -8.87
N GLN A 71 5.19 -12.01 -9.78
CA GLN A 71 3.77 -11.93 -10.14
C GLN A 71 2.87 -12.41 -9.01
N LEU A 72 3.27 -13.48 -8.31
CA LEU A 72 2.55 -14.01 -7.18
C LEU A 72 2.50 -12.99 -6.04
N ALA A 73 3.65 -12.40 -5.68
CA ALA A 73 3.74 -11.41 -4.62
C ALA A 73 2.90 -10.15 -4.93
N GLN A 74 2.92 -9.67 -6.19
CA GLN A 74 2.08 -8.55 -6.63
C GLN A 74 0.58 -8.85 -6.48
N LYS A 75 0.13 -10.04 -6.91
CA LYS A 75 -1.27 -10.45 -6.73
C LYS A 75 -1.65 -10.57 -5.26
N MET A 76 -0.78 -11.13 -4.44
CA MET A 76 -1.02 -11.31 -3.01
C MET A 76 -1.15 -9.97 -2.29
N ALA A 77 -0.21 -9.05 -2.51
CA ALA A 77 -0.26 -7.69 -1.94
C ALA A 77 -1.52 -6.91 -2.37
N GLY A 78 -1.96 -7.07 -3.63
CA GLY A 78 -3.20 -6.45 -4.11
C GLY A 78 -4.49 -7.03 -3.53
N SER A 79 -4.46 -8.29 -3.08
CA SER A 79 -5.65 -9.03 -2.62
C SER A 79 -6.04 -8.81 -1.15
N LYS A 80 -5.33 -7.94 -0.41
CA LYS A 80 -5.47 -7.75 1.06
C LYS A 80 -5.35 -9.04 1.88
N SER A 81 -4.72 -10.09 1.35
CA SER A 81 -4.69 -11.41 1.98
C SER A 81 -3.74 -11.51 3.18
N VAL A 82 -2.63 -10.75 3.16
CA VAL A 82 -1.60 -10.78 4.19
C VAL A 82 -1.79 -9.62 5.18
N GLY A 83 -2.18 -8.44 4.69
CA GLY A 83 -2.61 -7.31 5.52
C GLY A 83 -1.48 -6.49 6.14
N PHE A 84 -0.23 -6.79 5.79
CA PHE A 84 0.94 -6.05 6.26
C PHE A 84 0.97 -4.63 5.67
N GLY A 85 0.66 -4.48 4.38
CA GLY A 85 0.59 -3.18 3.72
C GLY A 85 -0.51 -2.29 4.32
N ASP A 86 -1.66 -2.87 4.68
CA ASP A 86 -2.74 -2.15 5.34
C ASP A 86 -2.36 -1.73 6.79
N MET A 87 -1.61 -2.55 7.52
CA MET A 87 -1.07 -2.19 8.84
C MET A 87 -0.08 -1.02 8.73
N LEU A 88 0.86 -1.11 7.79
CA LEU A 88 1.85 -0.06 7.52
C LEU A 88 1.15 1.25 7.11
N TYR A 89 0.16 1.16 6.24
CA TYR A 89 -0.66 2.31 5.84
C TYR A 89 -1.34 2.96 7.05
N ARG A 90 -1.94 2.18 7.97
CA ARG A 90 -2.57 2.72 9.19
C ARG A 90 -1.58 3.47 10.06
N GLN A 91 -0.39 2.92 10.28
CA GLN A 91 0.65 3.57 11.09
C GLN A 91 1.16 4.87 10.45
N LEU A 92 1.47 4.84 9.16
CA LEU A 92 1.98 6.00 8.43
C LEU A 92 0.92 7.09 8.25
N SER A 93 -0.33 6.69 7.95
CA SER A 93 -1.42 7.65 7.81
C SER A 93 -1.72 8.35 9.12
N GLN A 94 -1.71 7.64 10.26
CA GLN A 94 -1.88 8.23 11.60
C GLN A 94 -0.73 9.16 11.99
N ALA A 95 0.52 8.76 11.70
CA ALA A 95 1.69 9.60 11.93
C ALA A 95 1.70 10.88 11.07
N HIS A 96 1.03 10.85 9.91
CA HIS A 96 0.95 11.96 8.96
C HIS A 96 -0.44 12.64 8.94
N VAL A 97 -1.34 12.34 9.88
CA VAL A 97 -2.55 13.15 10.08
C VAL A 97 -2.07 14.53 10.56
N PRO A 98 -2.24 15.62 9.77
CA PRO A 98 -2.02 16.95 10.32
C PRO A 98 -2.96 17.09 11.52
N PRO A 99 -2.49 17.60 12.67
CA PRO A 99 -3.31 17.69 13.87
C PRO A 99 -4.63 18.34 13.49
N SER A 100 -5.74 17.60 13.67
CA SER A 100 -7.07 18.21 13.63
C SER A 100 -7.01 19.41 14.57
N PRO A 101 -7.55 20.59 14.19
CA PRO A 101 -7.58 21.73 15.07
C PRO A 101 -8.31 21.29 16.34
N THR A 102 -7.52 21.04 17.38
CA THR A 102 -8.00 20.80 18.73
C THR A 102 -8.93 21.95 19.04
N SER A 103 -10.17 21.63 19.38
CA SER A 103 -11.08 22.55 20.05
C SER A 103 -10.46 23.00 21.37
N LYS A 104 -9.55 23.96 21.28
CA LYS A 104 -9.34 25.01 22.27
C LYS A 104 -10.30 26.12 21.82
N GLU A 105 -11.13 26.75 22.61
CA GLU A 105 -11.18 26.89 24.05
C GLU A 105 -12.33 27.88 24.29
N LYS A 106 -13.39 27.48 25.02
CA LYS A 106 -14.01 28.19 26.16
C LYS A 106 -15.31 27.53 26.57
#